data_AF-A0A1Z5JCV0-F1
#
_entry.id   AF-A0A1Z5JCV0-F1
#
_cell.length_a   1.000
_cell.length_b   1.000
_cell.length_c   1.000
_cell.angle_alpha   90.00
_cell.angle_beta   90.00
_cell.angle_gamma   90.00
#
_symmetry.space_group_name_H-M   'P 1'
#
loop_
_entity.id
_entity.type
_entity.pdbx_description
1 polymer ?
#
loop_
_entity_poly.entity_id
_entity_poly.type
_entity_poly.pdbx_seq_one_letter_code
_entity_poly.pdbx_strand_id
1 'polypeptide(L)'
;MSGFLAKAKNTAIIAKIKGEIALLDREDKQQRQAFGVELYDLLDSMYSKSGWDKMPHFLGKESQQIKQIFDVCQLDIRQLLDSKDAKEREVEHLQIDRERALPPTTNKEKLAQAGKWMSSQGNEAKLKAESALLDHKMKARKGTFGIDVFSLVTGDASAESILGEDSSESSSKGGILSGVKSGISNQISKLSGDEKKIQDIIKKAKADDALIQQRKERKRREIARLQQEIS
;
A
#
# COMPACT_ATOMS: atom_id res chain seq x y z
N MET A 1 27.28 -37.10 23.29
CA MET A 1 26.31 -37.03 22.16
C MET A 1 25.06 -36.16 22.43
N SER A 2 24.77 -35.76 23.68
CA SER A 2 23.59 -34.93 24.02
C SER A 2 23.65 -33.48 23.52
N GLY A 3 24.85 -32.88 23.42
CA GLY A 3 25.01 -31.47 23.02
C GLY A 3 24.68 -31.18 21.54
N PHE A 4 24.94 -32.11 20.63
CA PHE A 4 24.66 -31.92 19.20
C PHE A 4 23.15 -31.86 18.91
N LEU A 5 22.37 -32.75 19.53
CA LEU A 5 20.91 -32.76 19.40
C LEU A 5 20.25 -31.50 20.00
N ALA A 6 20.79 -30.98 21.11
CA ALA A 6 20.31 -29.73 21.70
C ALA A 6 20.60 -28.51 20.80
N LYS A 7 21.82 -28.40 20.26
CA LYS A 7 22.18 -27.34 19.30
C LYS A 7 21.35 -27.41 18.02
N ALA A 8 21.11 -28.61 17.49
CA ALA A 8 20.28 -28.81 16.30
C ALA A 8 18.81 -28.39 16.55
N LYS A 9 18.24 -28.75 17.71
CA LYS A 9 16.89 -28.32 18.11
C LYS A 9 16.79 -26.79 18.25
N ASN A 10 17.72 -26.15 18.96
CA ASN A 10 17.69 -24.69 19.13
C ASN A 10 17.88 -23.95 17.79
N THR A 11 18.71 -24.48 16.88
CA THR A 11 18.87 -23.94 15.53
C THR A 11 17.56 -24.00 14.73
N ALA A 12 16.84 -25.13 14.78
CA ALA A 12 15.54 -25.27 14.12
C ALA A 12 14.49 -24.30 14.69
N ILE A 13 14.48 -24.11 16.02
CA ILE A 13 13.58 -23.14 16.68
C ILE A 13 13.92 -21.71 16.24
N ILE A 14 15.20 -21.32 16.19
CA ILE A 14 15.62 -20.00 15.69
C ILE A 14 15.16 -19.79 14.25
N ALA A 15 15.33 -20.79 13.37
CA ALA A 15 14.88 -20.70 11.98
C ALA A 15 13.36 -20.49 11.90
N LYS A 16 12.57 -21.21 12.71
CA LYS A 16 11.12 -21.02 12.82
C LYS A 16 10.78 -19.59 13.27
N ILE A 17 11.40 -19.09 14.33
CA ILE A 17 11.14 -17.74 14.86
C ILE A 17 11.52 -16.67 13.82
N LYS A 18 12.62 -16.84 13.07
CA LYS A 18 12.98 -15.95 11.96
C LYS A 18 11.92 -15.95 10.86
N GLY A 19 11.36 -17.12 10.53
CA GLY A 19 10.22 -17.22 9.61
C GLY A 19 8.99 -16.46 10.13
N GLU A 20 8.69 -16.56 11.41
CA GLU A 20 7.60 -15.80 12.03
C GLU A 20 7.85 -14.28 12.03
N ILE A 21 9.10 -13.82 12.18
CA ILE A 21 9.46 -12.41 12.03
C ILE A 21 9.22 -11.95 10.58
N ALA A 22 9.61 -12.75 9.58
CA ALA A 22 9.37 -12.41 8.17
C ALA A 22 7.88 -12.30 7.82
N LEU A 23 7.03 -13.11 8.46
CA LEU A 23 5.58 -12.97 8.34
C LEU A 23 5.07 -11.66 8.96
N LEU A 24 5.61 -11.26 10.12
CA LEU A 24 5.30 -9.97 10.74
C LEU A 24 5.78 -8.78 9.90
N ASP A 25 6.95 -8.88 9.26
CA ASP A 25 7.45 -7.84 8.34
C ASP A 25 6.53 -7.68 7.12
N ARG A 26 6.01 -8.80 6.61
CA ARG A 26 5.01 -8.76 5.54
C ARG A 26 3.69 -8.14 6.01
N GLU A 27 3.23 -8.46 7.21
CA GLU A 27 2.03 -7.89 7.81
C GLU A 27 2.16 -6.37 7.99
N ASP A 28 3.29 -5.90 8.53
CA ASP A 28 3.62 -4.47 8.68
C ASP A 28 3.55 -3.74 7.33
N LYS A 29 4.22 -4.29 6.30
CA LYS A 29 4.17 -3.73 4.95
C LYS A 29 2.75 -3.66 4.40
N GLN A 30 1.94 -4.70 4.61
CA GLN A 30 0.55 -4.73 4.16
C GLN A 30 -0.31 -3.67 4.87
N GLN A 31 -0.09 -3.45 6.17
CA GLN A 31 -0.79 -2.42 6.93
C GLN A 31 -0.40 -1.01 6.47
N ARG A 32 0.89 -0.74 6.24
CA ARG A 32 1.37 0.54 5.69
C ARG A 32 0.80 0.80 4.29
N GLN A 33 0.68 -0.23 3.46
CA GLN A 33 0.02 -0.13 2.16
C GLN A 33 -1.49 0.17 2.28
N ALA A 34 -2.19 -0.52 3.18
CA ALA A 34 -3.63 -0.28 3.41
C ALA A 34 -3.89 1.14 3.93
N PHE A 35 -3.05 1.61 4.87
CA PHE A 35 -3.02 3.00 5.32
C PHE A 35 -2.87 3.98 4.15
N GLY A 36 -1.96 3.71 3.21
CA GLY A 36 -1.78 4.52 2.01
C GLY A 36 -3.00 4.64 1.13
N VAL A 37 -3.67 3.52 0.89
CA VAL A 37 -4.90 3.50 0.08
C VAL A 37 -5.98 4.34 0.74
N GLU A 38 -6.24 4.13 2.04
CA GLU A 38 -7.26 4.88 2.78
C GLU A 38 -6.93 6.38 2.86
N LEU A 39 -5.65 6.71 3.14
CA LEU A 39 -5.20 8.09 3.20
C LEU A 39 -5.31 8.78 1.84
N TYR A 40 -4.80 8.15 0.78
CA TYR A 40 -4.85 8.71 -0.57
C TYR A 40 -6.30 9.04 -0.98
N ASP A 41 -7.23 8.10 -0.81
CA ASP A 41 -8.63 8.29 -1.20
C ASP A 41 -9.27 9.46 -0.44
N LEU A 42 -8.92 9.63 0.83
CA LEU A 42 -9.40 10.74 1.63
C LEU A 42 -8.77 12.07 1.20
N LEU A 43 -7.46 12.11 0.97
CA LEU A 43 -6.76 13.29 0.47
C LEU A 43 -7.28 13.74 -0.90
N ASP A 44 -7.47 12.80 -1.83
CA ASP A 44 -8.01 13.06 -3.17
C ASP A 44 -9.43 13.63 -3.12
N SER A 45 -10.27 13.10 -2.21
CA SER A 45 -11.62 13.63 -1.98
C SER A 45 -11.62 15.05 -1.42
N MET A 46 -10.64 15.40 -0.59
CA MET A 46 -10.50 16.74 -0.01
C MET A 46 -9.91 17.72 -1.02
N TYR A 47 -8.89 17.28 -1.75
CA TYR A 47 -8.24 18.03 -2.82
C TYR A 47 -9.25 18.43 -3.89
N SER A 48 -10.08 17.49 -4.34
CA SER A 48 -11.12 17.74 -5.33
C SER A 48 -12.17 18.77 -4.89
N LYS A 49 -12.46 18.87 -3.58
CA LYS A 49 -13.46 19.80 -3.04
C LYS A 49 -12.91 21.19 -2.76
N SER A 50 -11.64 21.28 -2.37
CA SER A 50 -11.15 22.44 -1.64
C SER A 50 -9.73 22.89 -2.02
N GLY A 51 -9.04 22.10 -2.84
CA GLY A 51 -7.64 22.34 -3.20
C GLY A 51 -6.67 22.02 -2.05
N TRP A 52 -5.37 22.07 -2.34
CA TRP A 52 -4.34 21.75 -1.35
C TRP A 52 -4.27 22.79 -0.21
N ASP A 53 -4.59 24.05 -0.49
CA ASP A 53 -4.45 25.16 0.48
C ASP A 53 -5.40 25.03 1.68
N LYS A 54 -6.44 24.21 1.56
CA LYS A 54 -7.40 23.89 2.63
C LYS A 54 -7.15 22.52 3.26
N MET A 55 -6.02 21.89 2.94
CA MET A 55 -5.63 20.63 3.60
C MET A 55 -5.32 20.88 5.08
N PRO A 56 -5.68 19.94 5.95
CA PRO A 56 -5.42 20.03 7.38
C PRO A 56 -3.94 20.30 7.70
N HIS A 57 -3.71 21.22 8.64
CA HIS A 57 -2.38 21.55 9.16
C HIS A 57 -1.70 20.41 9.92
N PHE A 58 -2.37 19.28 10.20
CA PHE A 58 -1.75 18.16 10.92
C PHE A 58 -0.66 17.46 10.11
N LEU A 59 -0.63 17.64 8.78
CA LEU A 59 0.50 17.22 7.94
C LEU A 59 1.80 17.98 8.31
N GLY A 60 1.69 19.01 9.15
CA GLY A 60 2.80 19.59 9.89
C GLY A 60 3.92 20.10 9.00
N LYS A 61 5.16 19.91 9.46
CA LYS A 61 6.39 20.33 8.76
C LYS A 61 6.65 19.50 7.50
N GLU A 62 6.16 18.26 7.45
CA GLU A 62 6.30 17.35 6.30
C GLU A 62 5.23 17.57 5.22
N SER A 63 4.30 18.52 5.42
CA SER A 63 3.19 18.76 4.49
C SER A 63 3.63 19.00 3.05
N GLN A 64 4.77 19.67 2.82
CA GLN A 64 5.32 19.86 1.48
C GLN A 64 5.87 18.56 0.87
N GLN A 65 6.51 17.70 1.67
CA GLN A 65 7.02 16.41 1.18
C GLN A 65 5.85 15.47 0.86
N ILE A 66 4.84 15.43 1.73
CA ILE A 66 3.62 14.65 1.51
C ILE A 66 2.89 15.16 0.27
N LYS A 67 2.87 16.48 0.03
CA LYS A 67 2.35 17.06 -1.20
C LYS A 67 3.05 16.53 -2.44
N GLN A 68 4.38 16.57 -2.46
CA GLN A 68 5.16 16.11 -3.61
C GLN A 68 4.89 14.63 -3.91
N ILE A 69 4.87 13.79 -2.87
CA ILE A 69 4.57 12.35 -3.00
C ILE A 69 3.13 12.15 -3.49
N PHE A 70 2.18 12.94 -2.99
CA PHE A 70 0.80 12.92 -3.43
C PHE A 70 0.64 13.33 -4.90
N ASP A 71 1.26 14.44 -5.32
CA ASP A 71 1.19 14.96 -6.69
C ASP A 71 1.75 13.93 -7.69
N VAL A 72 2.88 13.30 -7.36
CA VAL A 72 3.46 12.21 -8.18
C VAL A 72 2.50 11.02 -8.27
N CYS A 73 1.95 10.59 -7.14
CA CYS A 73 0.99 9.48 -7.10
C CYS A 73 -0.29 9.80 -7.90
N GLN A 74 -0.77 11.04 -7.83
CA GLN A 74 -1.96 11.48 -8.54
C GLN A 74 -1.75 11.50 -10.06
N LEU A 75 -0.57 11.94 -10.52
CA LEU A 75 -0.20 11.87 -11.93
C LEU A 75 -0.15 10.42 -12.44
N ASP A 76 0.50 9.52 -11.68
CA ASP A 76 0.57 8.10 -12.01
C ASP A 76 -0.83 7.47 -12.09
N ILE A 77 -1.70 7.75 -11.11
CA ILE A 77 -3.06 7.24 -11.08
C ILE A 77 -3.88 7.78 -12.24
N ARG A 78 -3.73 9.05 -12.59
CA ARG A 78 -4.42 9.65 -13.73
C ARG A 78 -4.04 8.97 -15.05
N GLN A 79 -2.76 8.70 -15.27
CA GLN A 79 -2.32 7.96 -16.46
C GLN A 79 -2.91 6.55 -16.52
N LEU A 80 -2.99 5.87 -15.38
CA LEU A 80 -3.59 4.54 -15.29
C LEU A 80 -5.11 4.57 -15.52
N LEU A 81 -5.80 5.60 -15.03
CA LEU A 81 -7.23 5.82 -15.29
C LEU A 81 -7.50 6.10 -16.76
N ASP A 82 -6.73 6.99 -17.39
CA ASP A 82 -6.88 7.29 -18.82
C ASP A 82 -6.67 6.01 -19.67
N SER A 83 -5.69 5.19 -19.30
CA SER A 83 -5.46 3.89 -19.94
C SER A 83 -6.60 2.90 -19.69
N LYS A 84 -7.23 2.92 -18.52
CA LYS A 84 -8.35 2.05 -18.17
C LYS A 84 -9.59 2.45 -18.97
N ASP A 85 -9.91 3.74 -19.00
CA ASP A 85 -11.04 4.29 -19.75
C ASP A 85 -10.92 3.98 -21.24
N ALA A 86 -9.71 4.05 -21.81
CA ALA A 86 -9.48 3.66 -23.20
C ALA A 86 -9.84 2.18 -23.45
N LYS A 87 -9.44 1.28 -22.54
CA LYS A 87 -9.74 -0.15 -22.63
C LYS A 87 -11.21 -0.47 -22.45
N GLU A 88 -11.90 0.26 -21.59
CA GLU A 88 -13.35 0.13 -21.39
C GLU A 88 -14.13 0.60 -22.62
N ARG A 89 -13.72 1.69 -23.27
CA ARG A 89 -14.28 2.11 -24.56
C ARG A 89 -14.06 1.07 -25.66
N GLU A 90 -12.89 0.42 -25.71
CA GLU A 90 -12.65 -0.69 -26.65
C GLU A 90 -13.62 -1.86 -26.42
N VAL A 91 -13.91 -2.21 -25.16
CA VAL A 91 -14.91 -3.22 -24.81
C VAL A 91 -16.31 -2.81 -25.28
N GLU A 92 -16.68 -1.55 -25.04
CA GLU A 92 -17.98 -1.00 -25.48
C GLU A 92 -18.12 -1.08 -27.01
N HIS A 93 -17.08 -0.71 -27.76
CA HIS A 93 -17.07 -0.84 -29.22
C HIS A 93 -17.29 -2.29 -29.69
N LEU A 94 -16.61 -3.27 -29.07
CA LEU A 94 -16.80 -4.68 -29.42
C LEU A 94 -18.24 -5.17 -29.13
N GLN A 95 -18.88 -4.65 -28.08
CA GLN A 95 -20.27 -4.98 -27.76
C GLN A 95 -21.24 -4.37 -28.77
N ILE A 96 -21.04 -3.10 -29.15
CA ILE A 96 -21.85 -2.42 -30.17
C ILE A 96 -21.73 -3.13 -31.53
N ASP A 97 -20.51 -3.51 -31.93
CA ASP A 97 -20.29 -4.23 -33.20
C ASP A 97 -20.98 -5.59 -33.23
N ARG A 98 -21.03 -6.27 -32.08
CA ARG A 98 -21.77 -7.53 -31.93
C ARG A 98 -23.28 -7.31 -32.04
N GLU A 99 -23.82 -6.26 -31.42
CA GLU A 99 -25.26 -5.93 -31.45
C GLU A 99 -25.72 -5.51 -32.85
N ARG A 100 -24.84 -4.86 -33.62
CA ARG A 100 -25.12 -4.42 -35.00
C ARG A 100 -24.96 -5.52 -36.04
N ALA A 101 -24.48 -6.71 -35.66
CA ALA A 101 -24.27 -7.81 -36.59
C ALA A 101 -25.61 -8.35 -37.11
N LEU A 102 -25.76 -8.43 -38.44
CA LEU A 102 -26.94 -9.01 -39.09
C LEU A 102 -27.08 -10.51 -38.73
N PRO A 103 -28.33 -11.04 -38.67
CA PRO A 103 -28.55 -12.46 -38.46
C PRO A 103 -28.04 -13.28 -39.65
N PRO A 104 -27.49 -14.49 -39.42
CA PRO A 104 -26.93 -15.31 -40.49
C PRO A 104 -28.05 -15.99 -41.28
N THR A 105 -27.94 -15.95 -42.61
CA THR A 105 -28.93 -16.55 -43.54
C THR A 105 -28.53 -17.96 -44.00
N THR A 106 -27.24 -18.29 -43.96
CA THR A 106 -26.71 -19.60 -44.36
C THR A 106 -25.97 -20.34 -43.24
N ASN A 107 -25.83 -21.67 -43.36
CA ASN A 107 -25.07 -22.47 -42.38
C ASN A 107 -23.56 -22.12 -42.38
N LYS A 108 -23.01 -21.70 -43.52
CA LYS A 108 -21.62 -21.19 -43.60
C LYS A 108 -21.47 -19.87 -42.87
N GLU A 109 -22.44 -18.96 -42.99
CA GLU A 109 -22.49 -17.70 -42.24
C GLU A 109 -22.63 -17.94 -40.74
N LYS A 110 -23.44 -18.92 -40.31
CA LYS A 110 -23.56 -19.30 -38.89
C LYS A 110 -22.20 -19.70 -38.31
N LEU A 111 -21.45 -20.54 -39.02
CA LEU A 111 -20.12 -20.97 -38.57
C LEU A 111 -19.13 -19.80 -38.52
N ALA A 112 -19.12 -18.94 -39.54
CA ALA A 112 -18.27 -17.76 -39.59
C ALA A 112 -18.62 -16.75 -38.48
N GLN A 113 -19.91 -16.54 -38.21
CA GLN A 113 -20.39 -15.67 -37.15
C GLN A 113 -20.08 -16.24 -35.77
N ALA A 114 -20.22 -17.54 -35.56
CA ALA A 114 -19.79 -18.20 -34.33
C ALA A 114 -18.29 -18.03 -34.08
N GLY A 115 -17.46 -18.16 -35.12
CA GLY A 115 -16.01 -17.90 -35.03
C GLY A 115 -15.68 -16.44 -34.67
N LYS A 116 -16.33 -15.48 -35.32
CA LYS A 116 -16.20 -14.04 -35.00
C LYS A 116 -16.68 -13.74 -33.57
N TRP A 117 -17.78 -14.33 -33.15
CA TRP A 117 -18.32 -14.20 -31.79
C TRP A 117 -17.32 -14.72 -30.76
N MET A 118 -16.80 -15.94 -30.95
CA MET A 118 -15.80 -16.52 -30.05
C MET A 118 -14.52 -15.67 -29.98
N SER A 119 -14.04 -15.16 -31.13
CA SER A 119 -12.89 -14.25 -31.16
C SER A 119 -13.16 -12.93 -30.43
N SER A 120 -14.33 -12.33 -30.63
CA SER A 120 -14.72 -11.09 -29.96
C SER A 120 -14.83 -11.26 -28.45
N GLN A 121 -15.38 -12.39 -27.99
CA GLN A 121 -15.49 -12.73 -26.57
C GLN A 121 -14.11 -12.95 -25.93
N GLY A 122 -13.18 -13.59 -26.65
CA GLY A 122 -11.79 -13.73 -26.20
C GLY A 122 -11.09 -12.37 -26.05
N ASN A 123 -11.28 -11.47 -27.01
CA ASN A 123 -10.74 -10.11 -26.94
C ASN A 123 -11.37 -9.29 -25.81
N GLU A 124 -12.69 -9.37 -25.62
CA GLU A 124 -13.39 -8.72 -24.51
C GLU A 124 -12.86 -9.22 -23.14
N ALA A 125 -12.69 -10.54 -22.99
CA ALA A 125 -12.13 -11.12 -21.77
C ALA A 125 -10.70 -10.63 -21.51
N LYS A 126 -9.87 -10.54 -22.57
CA LYS A 126 -8.51 -9.99 -22.48
C LYS A 126 -8.53 -8.52 -22.03
N LEU A 127 -9.35 -7.68 -22.63
CA LEU A 127 -9.44 -6.26 -22.29
C LEU A 127 -9.96 -6.05 -20.86
N LYS A 128 -10.92 -6.84 -20.41
CA LYS A 128 -11.39 -6.84 -19.01
C LYS A 128 -10.30 -7.26 -18.03
N ALA A 129 -9.50 -8.27 -18.39
CA ALA A 129 -8.35 -8.67 -17.58
C ALA A 129 -7.27 -7.58 -17.51
N GLU A 130 -7.00 -6.88 -18.62
CA GLU A 130 -6.10 -5.72 -18.65
C GLU A 130 -6.62 -4.57 -17.78
N SER A 131 -7.92 -4.27 -17.83
CA SER A 131 -8.56 -3.27 -16.95
C SER A 131 -8.42 -3.63 -15.46
N ALA A 132 -8.68 -4.89 -15.09
CA ALA A 132 -8.48 -5.36 -13.72
C ALA A 132 -7.01 -5.28 -13.26
N LEU A 133 -6.06 -5.50 -14.17
CA LEU A 133 -4.63 -5.34 -13.88
C LEU A 133 -4.25 -3.86 -13.68
N LEU A 134 -4.89 -2.92 -14.38
CA LEU A 134 -4.73 -1.49 -14.14
C LEU A 134 -5.29 -1.09 -12.77
N ASP A 135 -6.44 -1.62 -12.36
CA ASP A 135 -6.99 -1.42 -11.02
C ASP A 135 -6.03 -1.90 -9.92
N HIS A 136 -5.43 -3.07 -10.14
CA HIS A 136 -4.41 -3.58 -9.23
C HIS A 136 -3.18 -2.67 -9.18
N LYS A 137 -2.71 -2.14 -10.32
CA LYS A 137 -1.60 -1.19 -10.37
C LYS A 137 -1.91 0.12 -9.65
N MET A 138 -3.13 0.67 -9.81
CA MET A 138 -3.56 1.86 -9.09
C MET A 138 -3.53 1.63 -7.58
N LYS A 139 -4.08 0.49 -7.12
CA LYS A 139 -4.02 0.13 -5.70
C LYS A 139 -2.58 -0.03 -5.20
N ALA A 140 -1.70 -0.62 -6.00
CA ALA A 140 -0.29 -0.75 -5.66
C ALA A 140 0.39 0.62 -5.52
N ARG A 141 0.12 1.58 -6.41
CA ARG A 141 0.65 2.96 -6.35
C ARG A 141 0.16 3.73 -5.13
N LYS A 142 -1.14 3.61 -4.79
CA LYS A 142 -1.68 4.14 -3.53
C LYS A 142 -1.02 3.50 -2.30
N GLY A 143 -0.71 2.20 -2.40
CA GLY A 143 0.03 1.48 -1.35
C GLY A 143 1.46 1.96 -1.18
N THR A 144 2.20 2.24 -2.26
CA THR A 144 3.56 2.80 -2.17
C THR A 144 3.55 4.22 -1.60
N PHE A 145 2.60 5.05 -2.04
CA PHE A 145 2.32 6.35 -1.44
C PHE A 145 2.16 6.24 0.10
N GLY A 146 1.42 5.22 0.56
CA GLY A 146 1.25 4.96 1.99
C GLY A 146 2.52 4.67 2.75
N ILE A 147 3.39 3.84 2.17
CA ILE A 147 4.67 3.50 2.80
C ILE A 147 5.52 4.76 2.97
N ASP A 148 5.61 5.57 1.91
CA ASP A 148 6.43 6.79 1.91
C ASP A 148 5.90 7.83 2.91
N VAL A 149 4.58 8.05 2.91
CA VAL A 149 3.94 9.01 3.84
C VAL A 149 3.96 8.49 5.27
N PHE A 150 3.81 7.18 5.50
CA PHE A 150 3.83 6.61 6.83
C PHE A 150 5.18 6.86 7.51
N SER A 151 6.29 6.65 6.80
CA SER A 151 7.63 6.94 7.30
C SER A 151 7.82 8.41 7.73
N LEU A 152 7.24 9.35 6.98
CA LEU A 152 7.25 10.78 7.36
C LEU A 152 6.44 11.00 8.64
N VAL A 153 5.20 10.50 8.69
CA VAL A 153 4.25 10.76 9.77
C VAL A 153 4.62 10.05 11.10
N THR A 154 5.31 8.91 11.04
CA THR A 154 5.82 8.22 12.25
C THR A 154 7.19 8.71 12.69
N GLY A 155 7.93 9.44 11.84
CA GLY A 155 9.32 9.77 12.11
C GLY A 155 10.25 8.55 12.06
N ASP A 156 9.78 7.43 11.48
CA ASP A 156 10.62 6.27 11.21
C ASP A 156 11.54 6.63 10.04
N ALA A 157 12.70 7.20 10.37
CA ALA A 157 13.83 7.37 9.46
C ALA A 157 14.48 6.02 9.05
N SER A 158 13.67 4.97 8.86
CA SER A 158 14.07 3.68 8.30
C SER A 158 13.63 3.52 6.84
N ALA A 159 13.26 4.62 6.18
CA ALA A 159 13.12 4.63 4.73
C ALA A 159 14.51 4.83 4.10
N GLU A 160 15.06 3.74 3.58
CA GLU A 160 15.88 3.77 2.37
C GLU A 160 15.17 4.71 1.37
N SER A 161 15.65 5.95 1.29
CA SER A 161 15.10 6.96 0.40
C SER A 161 15.40 6.52 -1.03
N ILE A 162 14.38 6.02 -1.72
CA ILE A 162 14.36 5.83 -3.18
C ILE A 162 14.21 7.21 -3.85
N LEU A 163 15.11 8.13 -3.53
CA LEU A 163 15.42 9.32 -4.31
C LEU A 163 16.92 9.49 -4.10
N GLY A 164 17.70 8.87 -4.99
CA GLY A 164 19.15 8.89 -4.89
C GLY A 164 19.68 10.31 -5.01
N GLU A 165 20.53 10.70 -4.07
CA GLU A 165 21.76 11.44 -4.35
C GLU A 165 22.74 11.28 -3.18
N ASP A 166 24.01 11.21 -3.54
CA ASP A 166 25.15 10.81 -2.74
C ASP A 166 25.41 11.67 -1.49
N SER A 167 26.14 11.04 -0.56
CA SER A 167 27.19 11.60 0.29
C SER A 167 26.90 11.94 1.75
N SER A 168 27.83 11.42 2.57
CA SER A 168 28.31 11.84 3.87
C SER A 168 27.65 11.26 5.14
N GLU A 169 28.53 10.56 5.86
CA GLU A 169 28.43 10.13 7.25
C GLU A 169 27.89 11.22 8.18
N SER A 170 27.01 10.84 9.10
CA SER A 170 27.21 11.21 10.50
C SER A 170 26.43 10.30 11.44
N SER A 171 27.20 9.64 12.30
CA SER A 171 26.78 9.02 13.55
C SER A 171 25.99 9.99 14.43
N SER A 172 24.88 9.54 15.01
CA SER A 172 24.34 10.12 16.25
C SER A 172 23.60 9.08 17.09
N LYS A 173 24.14 8.87 18.28
CA LYS A 173 23.63 8.03 19.37
C LYS A 173 22.37 8.64 19.98
N GLY A 174 21.44 7.76 20.36
CA GLY A 174 20.78 7.82 21.68
C GLY A 174 19.54 8.70 21.83
N GLY A 175 18.43 8.05 22.15
CA GLY A 175 17.73 8.39 23.39
C GLY A 175 16.28 8.86 23.29
N ILE A 176 15.50 8.32 24.23
CA ILE A 176 14.37 8.93 24.92
C ILE A 176 12.98 8.59 24.35
N LEU A 177 12.51 7.41 24.77
CA LEU A 177 11.14 7.21 25.24
C LEU A 177 10.77 8.32 26.23
N SER A 178 9.94 9.28 25.83
CA SER A 178 9.31 10.24 26.74
C SER A 178 7.86 10.46 26.32
N GLY A 179 6.96 10.24 27.26
CA GLY A 179 5.54 10.13 27.04
C GLY A 179 4.86 11.42 26.59
N VAL A 180 3.83 11.25 25.77
CA VAL A 180 2.79 12.27 25.54
C VAL A 180 1.44 11.64 25.87
N LYS A 181 1.14 11.57 27.17
CA LYS A 181 -0.20 11.32 27.73
C LYS A 181 -0.65 12.55 28.50
N SER A 182 -1.26 13.52 27.81
CA SER A 182 -2.28 14.47 28.32
C SER A 182 -2.38 15.64 27.36
N GLY A 183 -3.50 15.77 26.66
CA GLY A 183 -3.78 16.97 25.84
C GLY A 183 -4.72 16.78 24.64
N ILE A 184 -5.06 15.55 24.26
CA ILE A 184 -5.79 15.31 23.00
C ILE A 184 -7.30 15.61 23.10
N SER A 185 -7.90 15.68 24.29
CA SER A 185 -9.38 15.77 24.40
C SER A 185 -9.97 17.13 24.01
N ASN A 186 -9.21 18.24 24.06
CA ASN A 186 -9.76 19.58 23.82
C ASN A 186 -9.51 20.13 22.41
N GLN A 187 -8.73 19.45 21.56
CA GLN A 187 -8.48 19.88 20.18
C GLN A 187 -9.35 19.16 19.14
N ILE A 188 -9.92 18.00 19.48
CA ILE A 188 -10.78 17.23 18.56
C ILE A 188 -12.10 17.95 18.27
N SER A 189 -12.57 18.83 19.15
CA SER A 189 -13.82 19.59 18.96
C SER A 189 -13.75 20.65 17.86
N LYS A 190 -12.56 21.00 17.34
CA LYS A 190 -12.36 22.04 16.31
C LYS A 190 -12.02 21.50 14.91
N LEU A 191 -11.89 20.18 14.73
CA LEU A 191 -11.51 19.58 13.46
C LEU A 191 -12.73 19.33 12.56
N SER A 192 -12.58 19.58 11.26
CA SER A 192 -13.54 19.17 10.23
C SER A 192 -13.69 17.64 10.23
N GLY A 193 -14.84 17.14 9.79
CA GLY A 193 -15.15 15.70 9.81
C GLY A 193 -14.10 14.85 9.06
N ASP A 194 -13.54 15.36 7.97
CA ASP A 194 -12.52 14.66 7.20
C ASP A 194 -11.13 14.71 7.88
N GLU A 195 -10.80 15.79 8.59
CA GLU A 195 -9.56 15.87 9.38
C GLU A 195 -9.55 14.88 10.55
N LYS A 196 -10.72 14.67 11.19
CA LYS A 196 -10.89 13.65 12.22
C LYS A 196 -10.63 12.25 11.67
N LYS A 197 -11.18 11.93 10.50
CA LYS A 197 -10.95 10.64 9.84
C LYS A 197 -9.48 10.41 9.55
N ILE A 198 -8.76 11.41 9.03
CA ILE A 198 -7.32 11.25 8.76
C ILE A 198 -6.55 11.01 10.07
N GLN A 199 -6.86 11.76 11.13
CA GLN A 199 -6.26 11.55 12.45
C GLN A 199 -6.52 10.15 12.99
N ASP A 200 -7.73 9.62 12.82
CA ASP A 200 -8.09 8.28 13.27
C ASP A 200 -7.35 7.20 12.47
N ILE A 201 -7.21 7.37 11.15
CA ILE A 201 -6.41 6.50 10.28
C ILE A 201 -4.94 6.49 10.73
N ILE A 202 -4.34 7.66 10.96
CA ILE A 202 -2.95 7.78 11.44
C ILE A 202 -2.78 7.12 12.81
N LYS A 203 -3.69 7.39 13.76
CA LYS A 203 -3.62 6.81 15.11
C LYS A 203 -3.73 5.29 15.08
N LYS A 204 -4.66 4.77 14.29
CA LYS A 204 -4.84 3.33 14.11
C LYS A 204 -3.57 2.70 13.54
N ALA A 205 -3.05 3.26 12.46
CA ALA A 205 -1.84 2.75 11.82
C ALA A 205 -0.61 2.80 12.75
N LYS A 206 -0.46 3.85 13.56
CA LYS A 206 0.59 3.94 14.59
C LYS A 206 0.43 2.88 15.70
N ALA A 207 -0.81 2.62 16.12
CA ALA A 207 -1.08 1.61 17.15
C ALA A 207 -0.79 0.18 16.64
N ASP A 208 -1.17 -0.10 15.40
CA ASP A 208 -0.97 -1.40 14.77
C ASP A 208 0.54 -1.66 14.53
N ASP A 209 1.28 -0.69 14.00
CA ASP A 209 2.75 -0.79 13.83
C ASP A 209 3.45 -1.02 15.17
N ALA A 210 3.11 -0.25 16.22
CA ALA A 210 3.71 -0.43 17.55
C ALA A 210 3.51 -1.85 18.11
N LEU A 211 2.34 -2.44 17.87
CA LEU A 211 2.02 -3.80 18.29
C LEU A 211 2.83 -4.84 17.49
N ILE A 212 3.02 -4.63 16.18
CA ILE A 212 3.88 -5.50 15.36
C ILE A 212 5.35 -5.39 15.79
N GLN A 213 5.87 -4.18 16.00
CA GLN A 213 7.25 -3.99 16.46
C GLN A 213 7.47 -4.66 17.83
N GLN A 214 6.52 -4.53 18.77
CA GLN A 214 6.59 -5.22 20.06
C GLN A 214 6.66 -6.76 19.91
N ARG A 215 5.87 -7.33 18.99
CA ARG A 215 5.90 -8.77 18.69
C ARG A 215 7.25 -9.18 18.10
N LYS A 216 7.79 -8.41 17.16
CA LYS A 216 9.11 -8.63 16.54
C LYS A 216 10.22 -8.58 17.58
N GLU A 217 10.21 -7.57 18.46
CA GLU A 217 11.18 -7.46 19.55
C GLU A 217 11.16 -8.66 20.49
N ARG A 218 9.97 -9.13 20.89
CA ARG A 218 9.85 -10.33 21.73
C ARG A 218 10.52 -11.54 21.08
N LYS A 219 10.26 -11.75 19.79
CA LYS A 219 10.87 -12.82 18.99
C LYS A 219 12.39 -12.66 18.84
N ARG A 220 12.89 -11.44 18.64
CA ARG A 220 14.33 -11.15 18.58
C ARG A 220 15.03 -11.45 19.91
N ARG A 221 14.41 -11.12 21.05
CA ARG A 221 14.93 -11.47 22.39
C ARG A 221 14.96 -12.98 22.60
N GLU A 222 13.95 -13.70 22.13
CA GLU A 222 13.91 -15.16 22.18
C GLU A 222 15.03 -15.80 21.34
N ILE A 223 15.26 -15.30 20.12
CA ILE A 223 16.42 -15.72 19.30
C ILE A 223 17.73 -15.48 20.05
N ALA A 224 17.92 -14.29 20.63
CA ALA A 224 19.15 -13.96 21.34
C ALA A 224 19.42 -14.90 22.52
N ARG A 225 18.37 -15.27 23.26
CA ARG A 225 18.46 -16.26 24.35
C ARG A 225 18.85 -17.65 23.81
N LEU A 226 18.18 -18.13 22.76
CA LEU A 226 18.49 -19.44 22.17
C LEU A 226 19.91 -19.48 21.59
N GLN A 227 20.42 -18.37 21.05
CA GLN A 227 21.81 -18.27 20.57
C GLN A 227 22.84 -18.35 21.70
N GLN A 228 22.54 -17.77 22.87
CA GLN A 228 23.38 -17.94 24.06
C GLN A 228 23.42 -19.39 24.54
N GLU A 229 22.31 -20.13 24.44
CA GLU A 229 22.24 -21.56 24.81
C GLU A 229 22.95 -22.49 23.79
N ILE A 230 23.22 -22.02 22.57
CA ILE A 230 23.96 -22.76 21.53
C ILE A 230 25.47 -22.55 21.64
N SER A 231 25.89 -21.39 22.16
CA SER A 231 27.31 -21.00 22.30
C SER A 231 27.99 -21.85 23.35
#